data_AF-A0A535AS71-F1
#
_entry.id   AF-A0A535AS71-F1
#
_cell.length_a   1.000
_cell.length_b   1.000
_cell.length_c   1.000
_cell.angle_alpha   90.00
_cell.angle_beta   90.00
_cell.angle_gamma   90.00
#
_symmetry.space_group_name_H-M   'P 1'
#
loop_
_entity.id
_entity.type
_entity.pdbx_description
1 polymer ?
#
loop_
_entity_poly.entity_id
_entity_poly.type
_entity_poly.pdbx_seq_one_letter_code
_entity_poly.pdbx_strand_id
1 'polypeptide(L)'
;MPSMRQRSSRAPRSATRHCVASDHCVAETVTCVRCGQTRESAGRALPPPLGDEIARNVCSVCWAEWLQQQIRVINHYGLRPALKEDREKLYDITREYFGLPQESAKKS
;
A
#
# COMPACT_ATOMS: atom_id res chain seq x y z
N MET A 1 35.58 -33.11 -42.34
CA MET A 1 35.52 -34.03 -41.19
C MET A 1 36.19 -33.34 -40.01
N PRO A 2 35.65 -33.40 -38.78
CA PRO A 2 34.57 -32.59 -38.19
C PRO A 2 35.12 -31.59 -37.14
N SER A 3 34.40 -30.56 -36.72
CA SER A 3 33.67 -30.64 -35.45
C SER A 3 32.77 -29.41 -35.26
N MET A 4 31.47 -29.60 -35.47
CA MET A 4 30.41 -28.69 -35.06
C MET A 4 30.41 -28.57 -33.53
N ARG A 5 30.69 -27.38 -33.02
CA ARG A 5 30.41 -27.04 -31.61
C ARG A 5 28.90 -26.84 -31.45
N GLN A 6 28.25 -27.85 -30.89
CA GLN A 6 26.84 -27.81 -30.51
C GLN A 6 26.63 -26.73 -29.44
N ARG A 7 25.68 -25.82 -29.70
CA ARG A 7 25.25 -24.79 -28.75
C ARG A 7 24.19 -25.42 -27.86
N SER A 8 24.53 -25.74 -26.61
CA SER A 8 23.57 -26.27 -25.64
C SER A 8 22.47 -25.26 -25.35
N SER A 9 21.24 -25.64 -25.67
CA SER A 9 20.00 -24.96 -25.26
C SER A 9 19.85 -25.03 -23.74
N ARG A 10 19.92 -23.88 -23.07
CA ARG A 10 19.64 -23.79 -21.62
C ARG A 10 18.13 -23.67 -21.44
N ALA A 11 17.52 -24.68 -20.82
CA ALA A 11 16.10 -24.67 -20.45
C ALA A 11 15.79 -23.50 -19.49
N PRO A 12 14.57 -22.93 -19.52
CA PRO A 12 14.14 -21.95 -18.53
C PRO A 12 14.03 -22.64 -17.16
N ARG A 13 14.71 -22.08 -16.16
CA ARG A 13 14.52 -22.46 -14.76
C ARG A 13 13.08 -22.11 -14.38
N SER A 14 12.23 -23.12 -14.19
CA SER A 14 10.97 -23.01 -13.46
C SER A 14 11.24 -22.29 -12.14
N ALA A 15 10.84 -21.03 -12.06
CA ALA A 15 10.68 -20.34 -10.81
C ALA A 15 9.40 -20.89 -10.18
N THR A 16 9.54 -22.02 -9.49
CA THR A 16 8.45 -22.55 -8.66
C THR A 16 8.17 -21.53 -7.57
N ARG A 17 7.14 -20.70 -7.78
CA ARG A 17 6.50 -19.96 -6.69
C ARG A 17 5.85 -21.00 -5.79
N HIS A 18 6.61 -21.49 -4.82
CA HIS A 18 6.05 -22.25 -3.72
C HIS A 18 5.44 -21.26 -2.73
N CYS A 19 4.14 -21.01 -2.87
CA CYS A 19 3.34 -20.49 -1.76
C CYS A 19 2.85 -21.73 -0.99
N VAL A 20 3.33 -21.92 0.24
CA VAL A 20 2.92 -23.05 1.09
C VAL A 20 1.52 -22.75 1.65
N ALA A 21 0.57 -23.63 1.38
CA ALA A 21 -0.86 -23.47 1.62
C ALA A 21 -1.28 -23.69 3.08
N SER A 22 -0.67 -23.00 4.04
CA SER A 22 -1.08 -23.05 5.45
C SER A 22 -0.68 -21.78 6.21
N ASP A 23 -1.38 -20.69 5.91
CA ASP A 23 -1.76 -19.72 6.92
C ASP A 23 -3.11 -19.17 6.48
N HIS A 24 -4.14 -19.35 7.31
CA HIS A 24 -5.41 -18.67 7.09
C HIS A 24 -5.15 -17.17 7.24
N CYS A 25 -4.93 -16.48 6.12
CA CYS A 25 -5.03 -15.04 6.07
C CYS A 25 -6.51 -14.66 6.24
N VAL A 26 -6.95 -14.56 7.49
CA VAL A 26 -8.25 -13.95 7.79
C VAL A 26 -8.10 -12.48 7.42
N ALA A 27 -8.51 -12.15 6.21
CA ALA A 27 -8.69 -10.79 5.74
C ALA A 27 -9.66 -10.09 6.69
N GLU A 28 -9.14 -9.24 7.59
CA GLU A 28 -9.97 -8.44 8.49
C GLU A 28 -10.92 -7.58 7.64
N THR A 29 -12.22 -7.68 7.87
CA THR A 29 -13.20 -6.91 7.10
C THR A 29 -13.53 -5.61 7.80
N VAL A 30 -13.69 -4.53 7.04
CA VAL A 30 -13.99 -3.18 7.53
C VAL A 30 -15.12 -2.56 6.72
N THR A 31 -16.00 -1.81 7.40
CA THR A 31 -16.94 -0.90 6.75
C THR A 31 -16.23 0.40 6.43
N CYS A 32 -15.93 0.62 5.15
CA CYS A 32 -15.06 1.72 4.74
C CYS A 32 -15.75 3.08 4.85
N VAL A 33 -15.10 4.05 5.51
CA VAL A 33 -15.63 5.42 5.67
C VAL A 33 -15.76 6.19 4.35
N ARG A 34 -14.98 5.83 3.32
CA ARG A 34 -14.98 6.54 2.03
C ARG A 34 -16.06 6.04 1.07
N CYS A 35 -16.19 4.72 0.90
CA CYS A 35 -17.12 4.13 -0.06
C CYS A 35 -18.37 3.50 0.57
N GLY A 36 -18.42 3.40 1.91
CA GLY A 36 -19.54 2.82 2.65
C GLY A 36 -19.68 1.29 2.53
N GLN A 37 -18.79 0.61 1.81
CA GLN A 37 -18.86 -0.84 1.59
C GLN A 37 -18.08 -1.61 2.65
N THR A 38 -18.58 -2.78 3.05
CA THR A 38 -17.84 -3.73 3.89
C THR A 38 -16.97 -4.63 3.02
N ARG A 39 -15.64 -4.50 3.15
CA ARG A 39 -14.63 -5.20 2.34
C ARG A 39 -13.42 -5.55 3.20
N GLU A 40 -12.45 -6.26 2.63
CA GLU A 40 -11.14 -6.45 3.25
C GLU A 40 -10.50 -5.11 3.63
N SER A 41 -9.89 -5.07 4.80
CA SER A 41 -9.17 -3.94 5.36
C SER A 41 -7.90 -3.65 4.56
N ALA A 42 -7.52 -2.37 4.52
CA ALA A 42 -6.22 -1.97 3.99
C ALA A 42 -5.03 -2.49 4.84
N GLY A 43 -5.30 -2.98 6.06
CA GLY A 43 -4.28 -3.36 7.02
C GLY A 43 -3.48 -2.14 7.52
N ARG A 44 -2.43 -2.41 8.30
CA ARG A 44 -1.53 -1.37 8.80
C ARG A 44 -0.55 -0.93 7.71
N ALA A 45 -1.03 -0.11 6.78
CA ALA A 45 -0.25 0.36 5.63
C ALA A 45 0.75 1.51 5.95
N LEU A 46 0.60 2.14 7.12
CA LEU A 46 1.45 3.22 7.61
C LEU A 46 1.85 2.96 9.08
N PRO A 47 2.87 3.66 9.62
CA PRO A 47 3.16 3.63 11.04
C PRO A 47 1.97 4.11 11.90
N PRO A 48 1.85 3.65 13.16
CA PRO A 48 0.86 4.19 14.09
C PRO A 48 1.12 5.68 14.36
N PRO A 49 0.09 6.47 14.69
CA PRO A 49 -1.32 6.06 14.88
C PRO A 49 -2.15 6.02 13.58
N LEU A 50 -1.73 6.70 12.51
CA LEU A 50 -2.48 6.79 11.26
C LEU A 50 -2.71 5.42 10.61
N GLY A 51 -1.72 4.53 10.62
CA GLY A 51 -1.87 3.17 10.10
C GLY A 51 -2.97 2.37 10.78
N ASP A 52 -3.20 2.58 12.07
CA ASP A 52 -4.25 1.91 12.83
C ASP A 52 -5.63 2.49 12.55
N GLU A 53 -5.72 3.78 12.26
CA GLU A 53 -6.95 4.41 11.78
C GLU A 53 -7.33 3.90 10.39
N ILE A 54 -6.35 3.78 9.49
CA ILE A 54 -6.55 3.23 8.14
C ILE A 54 -7.03 1.77 8.24
N ALA A 55 -6.34 0.92 9.01
CA ALA A 55 -6.72 -0.48 9.17
C ALA A 55 -8.17 -0.65 9.68
N ARG A 56 -8.61 0.22 10.59
CA ARG A 56 -9.94 0.14 11.21
C ARG A 56 -11.07 0.79 10.41
N ASN A 57 -10.76 1.66 9.44
CA ASN A 57 -11.78 2.48 8.77
C ASN A 57 -11.72 2.44 7.23
N VAL A 58 -10.68 1.88 6.62
CA VAL A 58 -10.44 1.97 5.17
C VAL A 58 -10.27 0.59 4.56
N CYS A 59 -11.02 0.31 3.51
CA CYS A 59 -10.88 -0.95 2.77
C CYS A 59 -9.68 -0.94 1.82
N SER A 60 -9.20 -2.13 1.48
CA SER A 60 -8.06 -2.38 0.58
C SER A 60 -8.23 -1.73 -0.79
N VAL A 61 -9.45 -1.70 -1.34
CA VAL A 61 -9.76 -1.08 -2.64
C VAL A 61 -9.55 0.45 -2.60
N CYS A 62 -10.14 1.14 -1.62
CA CYS A 62 -10.00 2.58 -1.52
C CYS A 62 -8.57 2.99 -1.16
N TRP A 63 -7.85 2.15 -0.42
CA TRP A 63 -6.43 2.33 -0.19
C TRP A 63 -5.60 2.22 -1.47
N ALA A 64 -5.85 1.20 -2.30
CA ALA A 64 -5.17 1.05 -3.58
C ALA A 64 -5.40 2.26 -4.51
N GLU A 65 -6.64 2.78 -4.56
CA GLU A 65 -6.95 4.02 -5.28
C GLU A 65 -6.17 5.23 -4.74
N TRP A 66 -6.05 5.34 -3.42
CA TRP A 66 -5.26 6.39 -2.79
C TRP A 66 -3.78 6.30 -3.18
N LEU A 67 -3.18 5.11 -3.26
CA LEU A 67 -1.78 4.97 -3.67
C LEU A 67 -1.53 5.50 -5.10
N GLN A 68 -2.50 5.33 -6.01
CA GLN A 68 -2.42 5.92 -7.35
C GLN A 68 -2.56 7.45 -7.30
N GLN A 69 -3.47 7.96 -6.46
CA GLN A 69 -3.65 9.39 -6.26
C GLN A 69 -2.44 10.06 -5.59
N GLN A 70 -1.81 9.36 -4.65
CA GLN A 70 -0.69 9.81 -3.85
C GLN A 70 0.49 10.20 -4.74
N ILE A 71 0.74 9.48 -5.84
CA ILE A 71 1.79 9.82 -6.80
C ILE A 71 1.55 11.23 -7.38
N ARG A 72 0.29 11.55 -7.73
CA ARG A 72 -0.07 12.88 -8.25
C ARG A 72 0.10 13.96 -7.18
N VAL A 73 -0.28 13.67 -5.94
CA VAL A 73 -0.11 14.56 -4.78
C VAL A 73 1.37 14.86 -4.54
N ILE A 74 2.21 13.82 -4.51
CA ILE A 74 3.66 13.94 -4.34
C ILE A 74 4.25 14.83 -5.43
N ASN A 75 3.91 14.58 -6.69
CA ASN A 75 4.43 15.35 -7.82
C ASN A 75 3.93 16.81 -7.82
N HIS A 76 2.64 17.02 -7.53
CA HIS A 76 2.04 18.36 -7.55
C HIS A 76 2.61 19.27 -6.46
N TYR A 77 2.82 18.74 -5.25
CA TYR A 77 3.36 19.52 -4.13
C TYR A 77 4.89 19.43 -4.01
N GLY A 78 5.56 18.66 -4.88
CA GLY A 78 7.01 18.44 -4.82
C GLY A 78 7.47 17.76 -3.53
N LEU A 79 6.65 16.87 -2.95
CA LEU A 79 6.94 16.23 -1.67
C LEU A 79 8.05 15.20 -1.80
N ARG A 80 8.91 15.12 -0.81
CA ARG A 80 9.91 14.05 -0.66
C ARG A 80 9.58 13.26 0.60
N PRO A 81 8.91 12.09 0.51
CA PRO A 81 8.49 11.29 1.68
C PRO A 81 9.63 10.89 2.66
N ALA A 82 10.88 10.97 2.21
CA ALA A 82 12.06 10.79 3.05
C ALA A 82 12.23 11.91 4.10
N LEU A 83 11.82 13.15 3.77
CA LEU A 83 11.85 14.29 4.69
C LEU A 83 10.66 14.24 5.64
N LYS A 84 10.89 14.60 6.90
CA LYS A 84 9.87 14.50 7.95
C LYS A 84 8.70 15.43 7.65
N GLU A 85 8.98 16.67 7.28
CA GLU A 85 8.01 17.73 7.03
C GLU A 85 7.11 17.38 5.84
N ASP A 86 7.70 16.89 4.76
CA ASP A 86 6.96 16.48 3.56
C ASP A 86 6.11 15.22 3.82
N ARG A 87 6.61 14.29 4.64
CA ARG A 87 5.86 13.10 5.05
C ARG A 87 4.69 13.46 5.96
N GLU A 88 4.87 14.40 6.89
CA GLU A 88 3.80 14.91 7.75
C GLU A 88 2.70 15.55 6.90
N LYS A 89 3.06 16.42 5.95
CA LYS A 89 2.10 16.98 4.98
C LYS A 89 1.38 15.90 4.18
N LEU A 90 2.08 14.86 3.73
CA LEU A 90 1.45 13.76 3.02
C LEU A 90 0.44 12.99 3.89
N TYR A 91 0.71 12.85 5.18
CA TYR A 91 -0.21 12.23 6.14
C TYR A 91 -1.45 13.09 6.38
N ASP A 92 -1.30 14.41 6.47
CA ASP A 92 -2.43 15.33 6.61
C ASP A 92 -3.37 15.24 5.40
N ILE A 93 -2.81 15.24 4.18
CA ILE A 93 -3.59 15.05 2.94
C ILE A 93 -4.24 13.66 2.90
N THR A 94 -3.54 12.62 3.37
CA THR A 94 -4.11 11.26 3.45
C THR A 94 -5.34 11.25 4.37
N ARG A 95 -5.24 11.90 5.54
CA ARG A 95 -6.36 12.02 6.48
C ARG A 95 -7.51 12.81 5.88
N GLU A 96 -7.23 13.94 5.23
CA GLU A 96 -8.24 14.75 4.53
C GLU A 96 -8.97 13.94 3.46
N TYR A 97 -8.24 13.18 2.65
CA TYR A 97 -8.81 12.34 1.59
C TYR A 97 -9.79 11.28 2.10
N PHE A 98 -9.55 10.73 3.30
CA PHE A 98 -10.41 9.72 3.93
C PHE A 98 -11.38 10.30 4.98
N GLY A 99 -11.31 11.60 5.28
CA GLY A 99 -12.09 12.22 6.35
C GLY A 99 -11.72 11.75 7.76
N LEU A 100 -10.45 11.38 7.99
CA LEU A 100 -9.94 10.92 9.28
C LEU A 100 -9.55 12.10 10.19
N PRO A 101 -9.62 11.94 11.53
CA PRO A 101 -9.28 13.01 12.48
C PRO A 101 -7.81 13.45 12.33
N GLN A 102 -7.59 14.76 12.36
CA GLN A 102 -6.25 15.36 12.32
C GLN A 102 -5.60 15.30 13.70
N GLU A 103 -4.37 14.80 13.76
CA GLU A 103 -3.59 14.72 15.01
C GLU A 103 -3.10 16.11 15.46
N SER A 104 -2.91 17.02 14.49
CA SER A 104 -2.50 18.41 14.70
C SER A 104 -3.55 19.27 15.43
N ALA A 105 -4.79 18.80 15.56
CA ALA A 105 -5.84 19.47 16.33
C ALA A 105 -5.62 19.45 17.85
N LYS A 106 -4.59 18.75 18.36
CA LYS A 106 -4.22 18.70 19.78
C LYS A 106 -3.02 19.59 20.17
N LYS A 107 -2.78 20.66 19.40
CA LYS A 107 -1.84 21.72 19.80
C LYS A 107 -2.60 23.04 20.01
N SER A 108 -3.38 23.11 21.08
CA SER A 108 -3.93 24.35 21.65
C SER A 108 -3.76 24.30 23.15
#